data_AF-A0A848C896-F1
#
_entry.id   AF-A0A848C896-F1
#
_cell.length_a   1.000
_cell.length_b   1.000
_cell.length_c   1.000
_cell.angle_alpha   90.00
_cell.angle_beta   90.00
_cell.angle_gamma   90.00
#
_symmetry.space_group_name_H-M   'P 1'
#
loop_
_entity.id
_entity.type
_entity.pdbx_description
1 polymer ?
#
loop_
_entity_poly.entity_id
_entity_poly.type
_entity_poly.pdbx_seq_one_letter_code
_entity_poly.pdbx_strand_id
1 'polypeptide(L)'
;MSKSQLMAIAKRIVSKQLKSFSYLSMVFLPVIVGEAAVYRNQEFLQALTAKQLSLGLYQLMPGVAAFLCAVYTGVLATEVVADREAKLTEFLLAIVDAKTQLVGKILGTVILLVLHCLSYFLVLLATVVIFKLRLAMVDVKYLVFSLLSMLLLLGSSLIWTVEFGIYIQEREQMALAMLTPVILVMTGEILATVYACTPNMFAGMVWFKVFLVVNGWVPALGTCLLPVAVSTQGLSYFWGYFSLVVQVIILVIMFKKVLPKYQRGLLATKQRHPIIKAIFGK
;
A
#
# COMPACT_ATOMS: atom_id res chain seq x y z
N MET A 1 -25.69 -2.36 -8.87
CA MET A 1 -24.76 -1.34 -8.36
C MET A 1 -24.85 -0.12 -9.27
N SER A 2 -25.40 1.00 -8.80
CA SER A 2 -25.49 2.20 -9.64
C SER A 2 -24.11 2.83 -9.80
N LYS A 3 -23.63 2.96 -11.05
CA LYS A 3 -22.31 3.56 -11.37
C LYS A 3 -22.19 4.99 -10.84
N SER A 4 -23.29 5.76 -10.85
CA SER A 4 -23.31 7.14 -10.39
C SER A 4 -23.10 7.26 -8.88
N GLN A 5 -23.73 6.39 -8.08
CA GLN A 5 -23.58 6.37 -6.63
C GLN A 5 -22.14 6.01 -6.23
N LEU A 6 -21.56 4.99 -6.86
CA LEU A 6 -20.16 4.59 -6.60
C LEU A 6 -19.19 5.74 -6.92
N MET A 7 -19.36 6.41 -8.06
CA MET A 7 -18.48 7.52 -8.45
C MET A 7 -18.65 8.74 -7.54
N ALA A 8 -19.87 9.02 -7.07
CA ALA A 8 -20.12 10.10 -6.12
C ALA A 8 -19.38 9.89 -4.79
N ILE A 9 -19.37 8.66 -4.27
CA ILE A 9 -18.63 8.31 -3.05
C ILE A 9 -17.12 8.45 -3.27
N ALA A 10 -16.60 7.91 -4.37
CA ALA A 10 -15.19 8.03 -4.70
C ALA A 10 -14.75 9.50 -4.83
N LYS A 11 -15.52 10.32 -5.57
CA LYS A 11 -15.26 11.75 -5.74
C LYS A 11 -15.30 12.52 -4.42
N ARG A 12 -16.22 12.17 -3.50
CA ARG A 12 -16.29 12.78 -2.18
C ARG A 12 -14.99 12.57 -1.40
N ILE A 13 -14.43 11.36 -1.42
CA ILE A 13 -13.18 11.03 -0.73
C ILE A 13 -12.02 11.80 -1.35
N VAL A 14 -11.89 11.76 -2.67
CA VAL A 14 -10.86 12.50 -3.40
C VAL A 14 -10.92 13.99 -3.05
N SER A 15 -12.10 14.60 -3.16
CA SER A 15 -12.28 16.02 -2.86
C SER A 15 -12.04 16.36 -1.39
N LYS A 16 -12.39 15.48 -0.46
CA LYS A 16 -12.17 15.69 0.98
C LYS A 16 -10.68 15.70 1.29
N GLN A 17 -9.93 14.73 0.77
CA GLN A 17 -8.50 14.61 1.03
C GLN A 17 -7.69 15.70 0.32
N LEU A 18 -8.01 16.04 -0.94
CA LEU A 18 -7.32 17.13 -1.65
C LEU A 18 -7.49 18.52 -0.99
N LYS A 19 -8.51 18.69 -0.15
CA LYS A 19 -8.72 19.93 0.64
C LYS A 19 -8.12 19.84 2.05
N SER A 20 -7.65 18.66 2.46
CA SER A 20 -7.10 18.44 3.80
C SER A 20 -5.63 18.86 3.82
N PHE A 21 -5.30 19.88 4.61
CA PHE A 21 -3.92 20.30 4.82
C PHE A 21 -3.04 19.16 5.33
N SER A 22 -3.58 18.30 6.22
CA SER A 22 -2.86 17.14 6.75
C SER A 22 -2.52 16.11 5.66
N TYR A 23 -3.44 15.87 4.71
CA TYR A 23 -3.15 14.99 3.58
C TYR A 23 -2.11 15.61 2.65
N LEU A 24 -2.29 16.89 2.29
CA LEU A 24 -1.36 17.59 1.41
C LEU A 24 0.05 17.66 2.01
N SER A 25 0.19 17.88 3.32
CA SER A 25 1.49 17.87 3.97
C SER A 25 2.15 16.49 3.92
N MET A 26 1.40 15.40 4.16
CA MET A 26 1.92 14.03 3.99
C MET A 26 2.35 13.74 2.55
N VAL A 27 1.65 14.30 1.55
CA VAL A 27 1.99 14.11 0.13
C VAL A 27 3.22 14.91 -0.28
N PHE A 28 3.29 16.20 0.07
CA PHE A 28 4.33 17.08 -0.47
C PHE A 28 5.60 17.16 0.37
N LEU A 29 5.52 16.99 1.70
CA LEU A 29 6.68 17.13 2.57
C LEU A 29 7.79 16.11 2.25
N PRO A 30 7.51 14.82 2.00
CA PRO A 30 8.53 13.86 1.59
C PRO A 30 9.21 14.24 0.27
N VAL A 31 8.45 14.81 -0.67
CA VAL A 31 8.99 15.28 -1.96
C VAL A 31 9.92 16.45 -1.75
N ILE A 32 9.50 17.45 -0.96
CA ILE A 32 10.33 18.63 -0.66
C ILE A 32 11.64 18.21 0.00
N VAL A 33 11.59 17.31 0.97
CA VAL A 33 12.79 16.77 1.64
C VAL A 33 13.65 15.97 0.67
N GLY A 34 13.03 15.15 -0.19
CA GLY A 34 13.73 14.39 -1.22
C GLY A 34 14.48 15.28 -2.21
N GLU A 35 13.82 16.30 -2.75
CA GLU A 35 14.43 17.28 -3.66
C GLU A 35 15.55 18.08 -2.99
N ALA A 36 15.38 18.49 -1.74
CA ALA A 36 16.44 19.15 -0.98
C ALA A 36 17.67 18.23 -0.80
N ALA A 37 17.44 16.93 -0.56
CA ALA A 37 18.51 15.95 -0.48
C ALA A 37 19.21 15.72 -1.84
N VAL A 38 18.45 15.66 -2.93
CA VAL A 38 19.02 15.56 -4.29
C VAL A 38 19.86 16.80 -4.60
N TYR A 39 19.33 17.99 -4.38
CA TYR A 39 20.05 19.25 -4.60
C TYR A 39 21.36 19.31 -3.82
N ARG A 40 21.33 18.95 -2.52
CA ARG A 40 22.52 18.93 -1.67
C ARG A 40 23.59 17.93 -2.14
N ASN A 41 23.18 16.80 -2.72
CA ASN A 41 24.08 15.72 -3.13
C ASN A 41 24.26 15.62 -4.66
N GLN A 42 23.93 16.67 -5.41
CA GLN A 42 23.85 16.62 -6.88
C GLN A 42 25.17 16.20 -7.53
N GLU A 43 26.31 16.68 -7.05
CA GLU A 43 27.63 16.35 -7.60
C GLU A 43 27.96 14.87 -7.42
N PHE A 44 27.67 14.33 -6.23
CA PHE A 44 27.81 12.91 -5.94
C PHE A 44 26.89 12.07 -6.85
N LEU A 45 25.63 12.46 -6.98
CA LEU A 45 24.66 11.74 -7.81
C LEU A 45 25.03 11.74 -9.30
N GLN A 46 25.63 12.83 -9.80
CA GLN A 46 26.14 12.93 -11.17
C GLN A 46 27.41 12.11 -11.40
N ALA A 47 28.22 11.90 -10.35
CA ALA A 47 29.41 11.07 -10.41
C ALA A 47 29.10 9.56 -10.44
N LEU A 48 27.92 9.15 -9.97
CA LEU A 48 27.48 7.76 -10.02
C LEU A 48 27.32 7.27 -11.46
N THR A 49 27.66 6.00 -11.69
CA THR A 49 27.33 5.36 -12.96
C THR A 49 25.81 5.20 -13.09
N ALA A 50 25.31 5.20 -14.32
CA ALA A 50 23.88 5.07 -14.57
C ALA A 50 23.27 3.79 -13.98
N LYS A 51 24.06 2.71 -13.91
CA LYS A 51 23.68 1.45 -13.28
C LYS A 51 23.59 1.55 -11.76
N GLN A 52 24.54 2.23 -11.12
CA GLN A 52 24.51 2.45 -9.66
C GLN A 52 23.32 3.31 -9.25
N LEU A 53 23.03 4.37 -10.01
CA LEU A 53 21.90 5.25 -9.74
C LEU A 53 20.56 4.52 -9.90
N SER A 54 20.39 3.77 -11.00
CA SER A 54 19.19 2.93 -11.20
C SER A 54 19.03 1.89 -10.09
N LEU A 55 20.12 1.23 -9.67
CA LEU A 55 20.08 0.27 -8.58
C LEU A 55 19.66 0.92 -7.26
N GLY A 56 20.22 2.08 -6.92
CA GLY A 56 19.84 2.84 -5.72
C GLY A 56 18.35 3.19 -5.70
N LEU A 57 17.78 3.62 -6.83
CA LEU A 57 16.35 3.89 -6.94
C LEU A 57 15.50 2.63 -6.68
N TYR A 58 15.90 1.45 -7.18
CA TYR A 58 15.15 0.21 -6.92
C TYR A 58 15.20 -0.22 -5.46
N GLN A 59 16.33 0.02 -4.79
CA GLN A 59 16.47 -0.27 -3.36
C GLN A 59 15.61 0.66 -2.50
N LEU A 60 15.28 1.87 -2.99
CA LEU A 60 14.36 2.80 -2.31
C LEU A 60 12.87 2.50 -2.55
N MET A 61 12.53 1.74 -3.60
CA MET A 61 11.12 1.46 -3.96
C MET A 61 10.31 0.77 -2.86
N PRO A 62 10.83 -0.23 -2.12
CA PRO A 62 10.12 -0.83 -0.98
C PRO A 62 9.76 0.21 0.09
N GLY A 63 10.68 1.12 0.41
CA GLY A 63 10.44 2.21 1.36
C GLY A 63 9.34 3.18 0.89
N VAL A 64 9.38 3.58 -0.39
CA VAL A 64 8.33 4.42 -0.99
C VAL A 64 6.98 3.71 -0.95
N ALA A 65 6.95 2.42 -1.30
CA ALA A 65 5.72 1.63 -1.30
C ALA A 65 5.15 1.47 0.12
N ALA A 66 6.01 1.25 1.11
CA ALA A 66 5.62 1.16 2.52
C ALA A 66 5.05 2.48 3.05
N PHE A 67 5.69 3.60 2.71
CA PHE A 67 5.20 4.94 3.03
C PHE A 67 3.80 5.17 2.43
N LEU A 68 3.60 4.89 1.13
CA LEU A 68 2.29 5.04 0.49
C LEU A 68 1.23 4.15 1.16
N CYS A 69 1.56 2.91 1.52
CA CYS A 69 0.65 2.06 2.29
C CYS A 69 0.24 2.70 3.61
N ALA A 70 1.17 3.26 4.38
CA ALA A 70 0.84 3.91 5.65
C ALA A 70 -0.12 5.10 5.46
N VAL A 71 0.11 5.94 4.44
CA VAL A 71 -0.76 7.09 4.14
C VAL A 71 -2.17 6.62 3.74
N TYR A 72 -2.28 5.68 2.80
CA TYR A 72 -3.56 5.29 2.22
C TYR A 72 -4.37 4.34 3.10
N THR A 73 -3.72 3.55 3.95
CA THR A 73 -4.41 2.83 5.04
C THR A 73 -4.99 3.80 6.05
N GLY A 74 -4.29 4.91 6.36
CA GLY A 74 -4.85 5.99 7.19
C GLY A 74 -6.05 6.67 6.56
N VAL A 75 -5.96 7.05 5.29
CA VAL A 75 -7.11 7.63 4.56
C VAL A 75 -8.31 6.68 4.62
N LEU A 76 -8.14 5.40 4.30
CA LEU A 76 -9.26 4.46 4.32
C LEU A 76 -9.78 4.17 5.74
N ALA A 77 -8.90 4.08 6.73
CA ALA A 77 -9.28 3.89 8.13
C ALA A 77 -10.17 5.03 8.63
N THR A 78 -9.81 6.29 8.31
CA THR A 78 -10.65 7.45 8.68
C THR A 78 -12.05 7.35 8.09
N GLU A 79 -12.18 6.89 6.85
CA GLU A 79 -13.48 6.76 6.19
C GLU A 79 -14.28 5.57 6.73
N VAL A 80 -13.67 4.42 6.99
CA VAL A 80 -14.36 3.21 7.48
C VAL A 80 -14.81 3.38 8.93
N VAL A 81 -13.98 3.97 9.80
CA VAL A 81 -14.33 4.20 11.21
C VAL A 81 -15.36 5.32 11.34
N ALA A 82 -15.26 6.41 10.54
CA ALA A 82 -16.23 7.50 10.61
C ALA A 82 -17.67 7.09 10.23
N ASP A 83 -17.85 6.01 9.47
CA ASP A 83 -19.19 5.49 9.17
C ASP A 83 -19.95 5.06 10.42
N ARG A 84 -19.24 4.58 11.44
CA ARG A 84 -19.82 4.06 12.69
C ARG A 84 -20.38 5.16 13.58
N GLU A 85 -19.77 6.34 13.54
CA GLU A 85 -20.13 7.46 14.42
C GLU A 85 -21.14 8.43 13.80
N ALA A 86 -21.21 8.50 12.46
CA ALA A 86 -21.96 9.56 11.81
C ALA A 86 -23.44 9.20 11.56
N LYS A 87 -24.37 10.04 12.05
CA LYS A 87 -25.79 10.08 11.61
C LYS A 87 -25.96 10.14 10.08
N LEU A 88 -24.97 10.70 9.38
CA LEU A 88 -24.93 10.78 7.93
C LEU A 88 -24.85 9.39 7.26
N THR A 89 -24.29 8.40 7.94
CA THR A 89 -24.21 7.01 7.49
C THR A 89 -25.57 6.33 7.56
N GLU A 90 -26.40 6.64 8.56
CA GLU A 90 -27.78 6.13 8.63
C GLU A 90 -28.60 6.60 7.42
N PHE A 91 -28.46 7.88 7.05
CA PHE A 91 -29.05 8.42 5.81
C PHE A 91 -28.46 7.79 4.55
N LEU A 92 -27.14 7.58 4.48
CA LEU A 92 -26.50 6.94 3.33
C LEU A 92 -26.86 5.46 3.19
N LEU A 93 -27.02 4.73 4.31
CA LEU A 93 -27.42 3.33 4.34
C LEU A 93 -28.89 3.13 3.96
N ALA A 94 -29.74 4.13 4.22
CA ALA A 94 -31.10 4.15 3.72
C ALA A 94 -31.19 4.33 2.19
N ILE A 95 -30.12 4.82 1.54
CA ILE A 95 -30.11 5.20 0.11
C ILE A 95 -29.16 4.32 -0.73
N VAL A 96 -28.12 3.73 -0.12
CA VAL A 96 -27.02 3.04 -0.82
C VAL A 96 -26.63 1.76 -0.09
N ASP A 97 -26.55 0.66 -0.83
CA ASP A 97 -26.06 -0.63 -0.30
C ASP A 97 -24.63 -0.50 0.25
N ALA A 98 -24.38 -1.11 1.41
CA ALA A 98 -23.07 -1.14 2.05
C ALA A 98 -21.94 -1.69 1.16
N LYS A 99 -22.24 -2.58 0.19
CA LYS A 99 -21.26 -3.00 -0.83
C LYS A 99 -20.80 -1.82 -1.69
N THR A 100 -21.74 -1.01 -2.18
CA THR A 100 -21.46 0.16 -3.01
C THR A 100 -20.68 1.21 -2.22
N GLN A 101 -21.00 1.38 -0.93
CA GLN A 101 -20.28 2.27 -0.03
C GLN A 101 -18.82 1.86 0.16
N LEU A 102 -18.57 0.59 0.51
CA LEU A 102 -17.22 0.08 0.70
C LEU A 102 -16.39 0.13 -0.58
N VAL A 103 -16.94 -0.35 -1.70
CA VAL A 103 -16.23 -0.35 -3.00
C VAL A 103 -15.97 1.06 -3.47
N GLY A 104 -16.93 1.99 -3.32
CA GLY A 104 -16.74 3.41 -3.63
C GLY A 104 -15.63 4.04 -2.78
N LYS A 105 -15.49 3.61 -1.52
CA LYS A 105 -14.43 4.07 -0.63
C LYS A 105 -13.05 3.62 -1.05
N ILE A 106 -12.90 2.31 -1.27
CA ILE A 106 -11.66 1.73 -1.79
C ILE A 106 -11.30 2.38 -3.12
N LEU A 107 -12.26 2.57 -4.02
CA LEU A 107 -12.02 3.22 -5.31
C LEU A 107 -11.54 4.67 -5.16
N GLY A 108 -12.17 5.47 -4.29
CA GLY A 108 -11.74 6.84 -4.02
C GLY A 108 -10.31 6.91 -3.48
N THR A 109 -9.95 6.00 -2.58
CA THR A 109 -8.59 5.86 -2.05
C THR A 109 -7.60 5.44 -3.14
N VAL A 110 -7.98 4.50 -4.01
CA VAL A 110 -7.15 4.08 -5.16
C VAL A 110 -6.94 5.21 -6.16
N ILE A 111 -7.97 6.03 -6.44
CA ILE A 111 -7.83 7.20 -7.33
C ILE A 111 -6.84 8.20 -6.73
N LEU A 112 -6.93 8.52 -5.44
CA LEU A 112 -5.97 9.41 -4.78
C LEU A 112 -4.54 8.86 -4.87
N LEU A 113 -4.38 7.56 -4.60
CA LEU A 113 -3.09 6.88 -4.71
C LEU A 113 -2.50 6.98 -6.12
N VAL A 114 -3.30 6.75 -7.16
CA VAL A 114 -2.86 6.86 -8.56
C VAL A 114 -2.41 8.30 -8.85
N LEU A 115 -3.18 9.30 -8.41
CA LEU A 115 -2.81 10.71 -8.56
C LEU A 115 -1.49 11.05 -7.85
N HIS A 116 -1.27 10.49 -6.66
CA HIS A 116 -0.03 10.66 -5.89
C HIS A 116 1.18 9.96 -6.53
N CYS A 117 0.99 8.76 -7.07
CA CYS A 117 2.04 8.08 -7.83
C CYS A 117 2.41 8.85 -9.10
N LEU A 118 1.40 9.38 -9.81
CA LEU A 118 1.61 10.21 -10.99
C LEU A 118 2.36 11.50 -10.64
N SER A 119 2.00 12.18 -9.54
CA SER A 119 2.70 13.39 -9.13
C SER A 119 4.15 13.10 -8.76
N TYR A 120 4.43 12.02 -8.03
CA TYR A 120 5.79 11.60 -7.69
C TYR A 120 6.61 11.22 -8.92
N PHE A 121 6.00 10.53 -9.88
CA PHE A 121 6.65 10.20 -11.14
C PHE A 121 7.01 11.45 -11.95
N LEU A 122 6.11 12.42 -12.03
CA LEU A 122 6.38 13.70 -12.71
C LEU A 122 7.51 14.48 -12.03
N VAL A 123 7.54 14.50 -10.70
CA VAL A 123 8.65 15.13 -9.96
C VAL A 123 9.95 14.42 -10.27
N LEU A 124 10.01 13.08 -10.15
CA LEU A 124 11.20 12.30 -10.47
C LEU A 124 11.71 12.58 -11.90
N LEU A 125 10.82 12.67 -12.89
CA LEU A 125 11.18 13.03 -14.26
C LEU A 125 11.81 14.43 -14.33
N ALA A 126 11.20 15.42 -13.66
CA ALA A 126 11.74 16.77 -13.59
C ALA A 126 13.14 16.78 -12.94
N THR A 127 13.32 16.05 -11.83
CA THR A 127 14.59 15.89 -11.11
C THR A 127 15.67 15.31 -12.02
N VAL A 128 15.37 14.24 -12.75
CA VAL A 128 16.31 13.60 -13.68
C VAL A 128 16.76 14.57 -14.77
N VAL A 129 15.84 15.36 -15.31
CA VAL A 129 16.13 16.33 -16.37
C VAL A 129 16.92 17.53 -15.84
N ILE A 130 16.47 18.15 -14.75
CA ILE A 130 17.08 19.37 -14.16
C ILE A 130 18.51 19.07 -13.69
N PHE A 131 18.70 17.97 -12.97
CA PHE A 131 20.00 17.59 -12.41
C PHE A 131 20.85 16.74 -13.37
N LYS A 132 20.41 16.54 -14.61
CA LYS A 132 21.12 15.79 -15.67
C LYS A 132 21.57 14.40 -15.20
N LEU A 133 20.71 13.73 -14.44
CA LEU A 133 21.00 12.40 -13.88
C LEU A 133 20.95 11.35 -15.00
N ARG A 134 21.96 10.47 -15.05
CA ARG A 134 22.02 9.40 -16.05
C ARG A 134 21.37 8.16 -15.45
N LEU A 135 20.22 7.74 -15.97
CA LEU A 135 19.57 6.49 -15.59
C LEU A 135 19.82 5.42 -16.66
N ALA A 136 20.17 4.22 -16.22
CA ALA A 136 20.26 3.08 -17.12
C ALA A 136 18.84 2.61 -17.49
N MET A 137 18.67 2.16 -18.74
CA MET A 137 17.48 1.42 -19.16
C MET A 137 17.24 0.25 -18.22
N VAL A 138 16.05 0.24 -17.64
CA VAL A 138 15.62 -0.81 -16.71
C VAL A 138 15.18 -2.03 -17.51
N ASP A 139 15.40 -3.23 -16.96
CA ASP A 139 14.72 -4.42 -17.48
C ASP A 139 13.20 -4.22 -17.36
N VAL A 140 12.53 -4.16 -18.51
CA VAL A 140 11.07 -4.01 -18.61
C VAL A 140 10.35 -5.09 -17.80
N LYS A 141 10.92 -6.31 -17.72
CA LYS A 141 10.36 -7.41 -16.92
C LYS A 141 10.33 -7.07 -15.43
N TYR A 142 11.38 -6.43 -14.93
CA TYR A 142 11.47 -5.98 -13.55
C TYR A 142 10.46 -4.87 -13.25
N LEU A 143 10.34 -3.88 -14.15
CA LEU A 143 9.40 -2.78 -13.98
C LEU A 143 7.96 -3.26 -13.88
N VAL A 144 7.55 -4.14 -14.80
CA VAL A 144 6.20 -4.73 -14.78
C VAL A 144 5.96 -5.49 -13.50
N PHE A 145 6.93 -6.31 -13.07
CA PHE A 145 6.83 -7.09 -11.84
C PHE A 145 6.71 -6.21 -10.58
N SER A 146 7.54 -5.17 -10.49
CA SER A 146 7.53 -4.21 -9.38
C SER A 146 6.20 -3.45 -9.32
N LEU A 147 5.70 -2.98 -10.48
CA LEU A 147 4.40 -2.28 -10.55
C LEU A 147 3.25 -3.16 -10.09
N LEU A 148 3.18 -4.42 -10.56
CA LEU A 148 2.15 -5.37 -10.12
C LEU A 148 2.26 -5.66 -8.63
N SER A 149 3.47 -5.81 -8.11
CA SER A 149 3.70 -6.00 -6.68
C SER A 149 3.24 -4.80 -5.86
N MET A 150 3.51 -3.58 -6.33
CA MET A 150 3.06 -2.35 -5.68
C MET A 150 1.53 -2.23 -5.66
N LEU A 151 0.85 -2.51 -6.78
CA LEU A 151 -0.62 -2.49 -6.84
C LEU A 151 -1.24 -3.50 -5.88
N LEU A 152 -0.65 -4.70 -5.80
CA LEU A 152 -1.13 -5.77 -4.94
C LEU A 152 -0.84 -5.48 -3.47
N LEU A 153 0.31 -4.90 -3.15
CA LEU A 153 0.65 -4.39 -1.83
C LEU A 153 -0.41 -3.40 -1.35
N LEU A 154 -0.72 -2.39 -2.16
CA LEU A 154 -1.69 -1.36 -1.82
C LEU A 154 -3.09 -1.95 -1.67
N GLY A 155 -3.53 -2.79 -2.61
CA GLY A 155 -4.82 -3.49 -2.50
C GLY A 155 -4.93 -4.36 -1.24
N SER A 156 -3.87 -5.08 -0.89
CA SER A 156 -3.82 -5.90 0.32
C SER A 156 -3.92 -5.07 1.60
N SER A 157 -3.18 -3.97 1.69
CA SER A 157 -3.19 -3.08 2.84
C SER A 157 -4.57 -2.47 3.05
N LEU A 158 -5.25 -2.05 1.98
CA LEU A 158 -6.62 -1.52 2.07
C LEU A 158 -7.62 -2.57 2.56
N ILE A 159 -7.55 -3.82 2.06
CA ILE A 159 -8.44 -4.90 2.51
C ILE A 159 -8.21 -5.21 4.00
N TRP A 160 -6.95 -5.28 4.44
CA TRP A 160 -6.61 -5.45 5.86
C TRP A 160 -7.15 -4.31 6.71
N THR A 161 -7.01 -3.05 6.27
CA THR A 161 -7.56 -1.89 6.99
C THR A 161 -9.06 -1.99 7.15
N VAL A 162 -9.79 -2.44 6.14
CA VAL A 162 -11.24 -2.62 6.24
C VAL A 162 -11.56 -3.73 7.24
N GLU A 163 -10.90 -4.89 7.17
CA GLU A 163 -11.14 -6.02 8.06
C GLU A 163 -11.04 -5.61 9.54
N PHE A 164 -9.99 -4.88 9.91
CA PHE A 164 -9.82 -4.40 11.30
C PHE A 164 -10.68 -3.18 11.61
N GLY A 165 -10.79 -2.25 10.67
CA GLY A 165 -11.57 -1.01 10.82
C GLY A 165 -13.04 -1.26 11.11
N ILE A 166 -13.61 -2.36 10.60
CA ILE A 166 -15.00 -2.75 10.90
C ILE A 166 -15.26 -2.88 12.40
N TYR A 167 -14.27 -3.26 13.20
CA TYR A 167 -14.47 -3.55 14.62
C TYR A 167 -14.18 -2.39 15.56
N ILE A 168 -13.74 -1.25 15.02
CA ILE A 168 -13.42 -0.06 15.77
C ILE A 168 -14.65 0.85 15.80
N GLN A 169 -15.04 1.25 17.01
CA GLN A 169 -16.26 2.02 17.26
C GLN A 169 -15.97 3.51 17.45
N GLU A 170 -14.82 3.82 18.03
CA GLU A 170 -14.42 5.18 18.41
C GLU A 170 -13.26 5.65 17.53
N ARG A 171 -13.30 6.91 17.10
CA ARG A 171 -12.20 7.53 16.33
C ARG A 171 -10.87 7.51 17.05
N GLU A 172 -10.85 7.61 18.38
CA GLU A 172 -9.62 7.56 19.18
C GLU A 172 -8.86 6.25 18.97
N GLN A 173 -9.57 5.17 18.64
CA GLN A 173 -9.00 3.84 18.39
C GLN A 173 -8.69 3.58 16.90
N MET A 174 -8.83 4.58 16.03
CA MET A 174 -8.60 4.43 14.58
C MET A 174 -7.19 3.91 14.25
N ALA A 175 -6.18 4.24 15.06
CA ALA A 175 -4.83 3.72 14.91
C ALA A 175 -4.77 2.17 14.89
N LEU A 176 -5.67 1.52 15.63
CA LEU A 176 -5.76 0.05 15.67
C LEU A 176 -6.21 -0.55 14.33
N ALA A 177 -6.93 0.21 13.48
CA ALA A 177 -7.34 -0.24 12.15
C ALA A 177 -6.16 -0.33 11.18
N MET A 178 -5.14 0.50 11.42
CA MET A 178 -3.96 0.62 10.58
C MET A 178 -2.82 -0.27 11.05
N LEU A 179 -2.81 -0.64 12.34
CA LEU A 179 -1.68 -1.29 12.98
C LEU A 179 -1.22 -2.56 12.24
N THR A 180 -2.14 -3.51 12.00
CA THR A 180 -1.80 -4.77 11.34
C THR A 180 -1.29 -4.58 9.90
N PRO A 181 -2.00 -3.87 8.99
CA PRO A 181 -1.46 -3.67 7.66
C PRO A 181 -0.12 -2.94 7.68
N VAL A 182 0.06 -1.94 8.54
CA VAL A 182 1.34 -1.21 8.63
C VAL A 182 2.47 -2.11 9.14
N ILE A 183 2.26 -2.92 10.19
CA ILE A 183 3.29 -3.83 10.70
C ILE A 183 3.73 -4.84 9.64
N LEU A 184 2.79 -5.44 8.91
CA LEU A 184 3.11 -6.40 7.84
C LEU A 184 3.93 -5.75 6.73
N VAL A 185 3.53 -4.55 6.30
CA VAL A 185 4.24 -3.80 5.26
C VAL A 185 5.64 -3.39 5.73
N MET A 186 5.77 -2.87 6.94
CA MET A 186 7.05 -2.45 7.51
C MET A 186 7.99 -3.64 7.72
N THR A 187 7.47 -4.79 8.13
CA THR A 187 8.27 -6.02 8.24
C THR A 187 8.77 -6.46 6.86
N GLY A 188 7.91 -6.41 5.84
CA GLY A 188 8.29 -6.69 4.46
C GLY A 188 9.33 -5.70 3.93
N GLU A 189 9.18 -4.41 4.24
CA GLU A 189 10.12 -3.35 3.87
C GLU A 189 11.48 -3.53 4.52
N ILE A 190 11.55 -3.77 5.84
CA ILE A 190 12.81 -4.00 6.54
C ILE A 190 13.55 -5.20 5.93
N LEU A 191 12.85 -6.30 5.67
CA LEU A 191 13.45 -7.47 5.02
C LEU A 191 13.92 -7.17 3.60
N ALA A 192 13.10 -6.44 2.82
CA ALA A 192 13.47 -6.00 1.48
C ALA A 192 14.72 -5.11 1.51
N THR A 193 14.81 -4.17 2.44
CA THR A 193 15.97 -3.28 2.61
C THR A 193 17.22 -4.06 3.02
N VAL A 194 17.11 -5.04 3.94
CA VAL A 194 18.23 -5.92 4.28
C VAL A 194 18.72 -6.69 3.04
N TYR A 195 17.82 -7.30 2.28
CA TYR A 195 18.18 -8.09 1.08
C TYR A 195 18.66 -7.24 -0.10
N ALA A 196 18.28 -5.96 -0.14
CA ALA A 196 18.82 -4.98 -1.07
C ALA A 196 20.29 -4.68 -0.76
N CYS A 197 20.63 -4.57 0.53
CA CYS A 197 21.98 -4.29 1.01
C CYS A 197 22.90 -5.52 1.03
N THR A 198 22.37 -6.74 1.01
CA THR A 198 23.14 -7.99 0.99
C THR A 198 22.88 -8.84 -0.27
N PRO A 199 23.18 -8.31 -1.48
CA PRO A 199 22.89 -9.01 -2.72
C PRO A 199 23.62 -10.35 -2.80
N ASN A 200 22.94 -11.37 -3.33
CA ASN A 200 23.41 -12.74 -3.50
C ASN A 200 23.78 -13.50 -2.21
N MET A 201 23.53 -12.93 -1.02
CA MET A 201 23.86 -13.56 0.27
C MET A 201 23.30 -14.98 0.38
N PHE A 202 22.12 -15.23 -0.21
CA PHE A 202 21.44 -16.52 -0.12
C PHE A 202 21.17 -17.18 -1.50
N ALA A 203 21.78 -16.69 -2.58
CA ALA A 203 21.43 -17.10 -3.94
C ALA A 203 21.65 -18.60 -4.24
N GLY A 204 22.60 -19.24 -3.55
CA GLY A 204 22.88 -20.67 -3.66
C GLY A 204 22.05 -21.57 -2.72
N MET A 205 21.29 -21.00 -1.78
CA MET A 205 20.57 -21.76 -0.76
C MET A 205 19.16 -22.09 -1.22
N VAL A 206 18.93 -23.34 -1.65
CA VAL A 206 17.60 -23.80 -2.12
C VAL A 206 16.52 -23.60 -1.06
N TRP A 207 16.80 -23.94 0.20
CA TRP A 207 15.87 -23.76 1.31
C TRP A 207 15.45 -22.31 1.52
N PHE A 208 16.37 -21.37 1.30
CA PHE A 208 16.06 -19.95 1.41
C PHE A 208 15.13 -19.47 0.30
N LYS A 209 15.28 -19.98 -0.93
CA LYS A 209 14.34 -19.67 -2.02
C LYS A 209 12.93 -20.17 -1.71
N VAL A 210 12.81 -21.37 -1.12
CA VAL A 210 11.52 -21.89 -0.65
C VAL A 210 10.93 -20.97 0.43
N PHE A 211 11.74 -20.55 1.41
CA PHE A 211 11.33 -19.59 2.43
C PHE A 211 10.80 -18.27 1.82
N LEU A 212 11.50 -17.71 0.83
CA LEU A 212 11.07 -16.49 0.13
C LEU A 212 9.75 -16.67 -0.61
N VAL A 213 9.53 -17.83 -1.25
CA VAL A 213 8.26 -18.10 -1.95
C VAL A 213 7.10 -18.19 -0.97
N VAL A 214 7.26 -18.95 0.11
CA VAL A 214 6.20 -19.16 1.12
C VAL A 214 5.85 -17.85 1.83
N ASN A 215 6.84 -17.07 2.28
CA ASN A 215 6.58 -15.74 2.85
C ASN A 215 6.05 -14.77 1.78
N GLY A 216 6.47 -14.97 0.54
CA GLY A 216 5.96 -14.30 -0.65
C GLY A 216 4.47 -14.52 -0.90
N TRP A 217 3.81 -15.49 -0.27
CA TRP A 217 2.35 -15.67 -0.39
C TRP A 217 1.55 -14.85 0.60
N VAL A 218 2.17 -14.30 1.65
CA VAL A 218 1.48 -13.45 2.63
C VAL A 218 1.24 -12.08 2.00
N PRO A 219 -0.03 -11.68 1.74
CA PRO A 219 -0.29 -10.36 1.17
C PRO A 219 0.21 -9.25 2.10
N ALA A 220 0.58 -8.12 1.51
CA ALA A 220 1.31 -7.02 2.13
C ALA A 220 2.79 -7.34 2.39
N LEU A 221 3.11 -8.32 3.24
CA LEU A 221 4.51 -8.67 3.56
C LEU A 221 5.27 -9.17 2.32
N GLY A 222 4.75 -10.22 1.69
CA GLY A 222 5.39 -10.88 0.56
C GLY A 222 5.49 -9.97 -0.66
N THR A 223 4.46 -9.16 -0.92
CA THR A 223 4.44 -8.19 -2.03
C THR A 223 5.51 -7.12 -1.94
N CYS A 224 5.90 -6.70 -0.73
CA CYS A 224 7.00 -5.75 -0.54
C CYS A 224 8.36 -6.43 -0.78
N LEU A 225 8.48 -7.70 -0.36
CA LEU A 225 9.72 -8.48 -0.42
C LEU A 225 10.10 -8.96 -1.83
N LEU A 226 9.10 -9.41 -2.60
CA LEU A 226 9.30 -10.14 -3.85
C LEU A 226 10.11 -9.38 -4.92
N PRO A 227 9.89 -8.08 -5.18
CA PRO A 227 10.70 -7.33 -6.14
C PRO A 227 12.19 -7.39 -5.82
N VAL A 228 12.56 -7.21 -4.55
CA VAL A 228 13.97 -7.29 -4.12
C VAL A 228 14.48 -8.73 -4.18
N ALA A 229 13.68 -9.71 -3.75
CA ALA A 229 14.06 -11.12 -3.84
C ALA A 229 14.40 -11.55 -5.28
N VAL A 230 13.62 -11.08 -6.27
CA VAL A 230 13.86 -11.39 -7.69
C VAL A 230 15.10 -10.67 -8.23
N SER A 231 15.34 -9.41 -7.83
CA SER A 231 16.47 -8.64 -8.36
C SER A 231 17.80 -8.92 -7.67
N THR A 232 17.82 -9.28 -6.38
CA THR A 232 19.06 -9.38 -5.59
C THR A 232 19.33 -10.75 -4.98
N GLN A 233 18.33 -11.63 -4.82
CA GLN A 233 18.49 -12.92 -4.13
C GLN A 233 18.38 -14.14 -5.06
N GLY A 234 18.30 -13.92 -6.37
CA GLY A 234 18.25 -15.01 -7.35
C GLY A 234 16.95 -15.84 -7.31
N LEU A 235 15.84 -15.23 -6.85
CA LEU A 235 14.51 -15.79 -7.03
C LEU A 235 14.09 -15.61 -8.49
N SER A 236 13.59 -16.67 -9.13
CA SER A 236 13.16 -16.57 -10.53
C SER A 236 11.86 -15.76 -10.66
N TYR A 237 11.71 -15.05 -11.78
CA TYR A 237 10.47 -14.35 -12.11
C TYR A 237 9.24 -15.28 -12.11
N PHE A 238 9.40 -16.54 -12.51
CA PHE A 238 8.33 -17.54 -12.47
C PHE A 238 7.74 -17.66 -11.05
N TRP A 239 8.60 -17.87 -10.06
CA TRP A 239 8.17 -17.96 -8.66
C TRP A 239 7.62 -16.63 -8.13
N GLY A 240 8.20 -15.51 -8.56
CA GLY A 240 7.67 -14.18 -8.24
C GLY A 240 6.23 -13.98 -8.72
N TYR A 241 5.96 -14.21 -10.01
CA TYR A 241 4.62 -14.08 -10.59
C TYR A 241 3.63 -15.10 -10.01
N PHE A 242 4.08 -16.34 -9.78
CA PHE A 242 3.25 -17.36 -9.12
C PHE A 242 2.79 -16.88 -7.74
N SER A 243 3.69 -16.31 -6.94
CA SER A 243 3.35 -15.75 -5.63
C SER A 243 2.36 -14.58 -5.73
N LEU A 244 2.48 -13.70 -6.73
CA LEU A 244 1.48 -12.63 -6.95
C LEU A 244 0.09 -13.21 -7.26
N VAL A 245 0.01 -14.27 -8.06
CA VAL A 245 -1.28 -14.95 -8.36
C VAL A 245 -1.88 -15.56 -7.10
N VAL A 246 -1.08 -16.26 -6.30
CA VAL A 246 -1.53 -16.83 -5.01
C VAL A 246 -2.05 -15.73 -4.09
N GLN A 247 -1.33 -14.61 -3.98
CA GLN A 247 -1.77 -13.46 -3.20
C GLN A 247 -3.09 -12.87 -3.70
N VAL A 248 -3.30 -12.72 -5.02
CA VAL A 248 -4.58 -12.27 -5.59
C VAL A 248 -5.72 -13.19 -5.16
N ILE A 249 -5.52 -14.52 -5.20
CA ILE A 249 -6.52 -15.50 -4.75
C ILE A 249 -6.84 -15.29 -3.27
N ILE A 250 -5.83 -15.13 -2.41
CA ILE A 250 -6.01 -14.85 -0.98
C ILE A 250 -6.80 -13.55 -0.77
N LEU A 251 -6.46 -12.48 -1.48
CA LEU A 251 -7.16 -11.19 -1.36
C LEU A 251 -8.62 -11.27 -1.80
N VAL A 252 -8.93 -12.01 -2.88
CA VAL A 252 -10.30 -12.24 -3.31
C VAL A 252 -11.10 -12.98 -2.22
N ILE A 253 -10.50 -13.98 -1.58
CA ILE A 253 -11.12 -14.72 -0.47
C ILE A 253 -11.32 -13.79 0.74
N MET A 254 -10.31 -13.00 1.11
CA MET A 254 -10.41 -12.04 2.20
C MET A 254 -11.51 -11.02 1.96
N PHE A 255 -11.53 -10.39 0.78
CA PHE A 255 -12.54 -9.39 0.43
C PHE A 255 -13.97 -9.95 0.48
N LYS A 256 -14.18 -11.18 -0.02
CA LYS A 256 -15.47 -11.88 0.08
C LYS A 256 -15.91 -12.10 1.53
N LYS A 257 -14.97 -12.34 2.46
CA LYS A 257 -15.26 -12.51 3.90
C LYS A 257 -15.49 -11.18 4.63
N VAL A 258 -14.77 -10.13 4.25
CA VAL A 258 -14.86 -8.78 4.82
C VAL A 258 -16.22 -8.14 4.52
N LEU A 259 -16.72 -8.30 3.30
CA LEU A 259 -17.92 -7.58 2.84
C LEU A 259 -19.18 -7.85 3.70
N PRO A 260 -19.57 -9.11 4.02
CA PRO A 260 -20.70 -9.36 4.92
C PRO A 260 -20.47 -8.83 6.34
N LYS A 261 -19.23 -8.83 6.82
CA LYS A 261 -18.89 -8.27 8.15
C LYS A 261 -19.05 -6.76 8.17
N TYR A 262 -18.65 -6.08 7.09
CA TYR A 262 -18.87 -4.64 6.94
C TYR A 262 -20.36 -4.30 6.95
N GLN A 263 -21.18 -5.05 6.21
CA GLN A 263 -22.64 -4.88 6.19
C GLN A 263 -23.26 -5.05 7.58
N ARG A 264 -22.93 -6.15 8.29
CA ARG A 264 -23.41 -6.39 9.66
C ARG A 264 -22.89 -5.34 10.63
N GLY A 265 -21.64 -4.93 10.45
CA GLY A 265 -21.00 -3.95 11.28
C GLY A 265 -21.74 -2.62 11.27
N LEU A 266 -22.10 -2.12 10.09
CA LEU A 266 -22.88 -0.89 9.94
C LEU A 266 -24.23 -0.92 10.67
N LEU A 267 -24.83 -2.10 10.85
CA LEU A 267 -26.13 -2.29 11.48
C LEU A 267 -26.05 -2.68 12.98
N ALA A 268 -24.89 -3.16 13.44
CA ALA A 268 -24.72 -3.72 14.77
C ALA A 268 -23.97 -2.75 15.70
N THR A 269 -24.63 -2.35 16.79
CA THR A 269 -24.09 -1.44 17.80
C THR A 269 -23.02 -2.05 18.72
N LYS A 270 -22.81 -3.38 18.76
CA LYS A 270 -21.87 -4.03 19.69
C LYS A 270 -21.21 -5.32 19.17
N GLN A 271 -20.35 -5.26 18.16
CA GLN A 271 -19.47 -6.40 17.81
C GLN A 271 -17.98 -6.01 17.85
N ARG A 272 -17.22 -6.67 18.74
CA ARG A 272 -15.74 -6.59 18.83
C ARG A 272 -15.09 -7.64 17.92
N HIS A 273 -13.86 -7.37 17.45
CA HIS A 273 -13.09 -8.31 16.63
C HIS A 273 -12.87 -9.63 17.40
N PRO A 274 -12.99 -10.82 16.78
CA PRO A 274 -12.77 -12.10 17.46
C PRO A 274 -11.42 -12.19 18.19
N ILE A 275 -10.34 -11.69 17.58
CA ILE A 275 -9.02 -11.56 18.20
C ILE A 275 -9.02 -10.60 19.40
N ILE A 276 -9.67 -9.43 19.30
CA ILE A 276 -9.78 -8.49 20.44
C ILE A 276 -10.60 -9.13 21.56
N LYS A 277 -11.66 -9.88 21.23
CA LYS A 277 -12.46 -10.63 22.20
C LYS A 277 -11.65 -11.75 22.86
N ALA A 278 -10.78 -12.42 22.11
CA ALA A 278 -9.88 -13.45 22.61
C ALA A 278 -8.78 -12.90 23.52
N ILE A 279 -8.25 -11.70 23.23
CA ILE A 279 -7.18 -11.07 24.03
C ILE A 279 -7.75 -10.40 25.29
N PHE A 280 -8.89 -9.70 25.19
CA PHE A 280 -9.41 -8.86 26.27
C PHE A 280 -10.61 -9.46 27.03
N GLY A 281 -11.03 -10.68 26.70
CA GLY A 281 -11.92 -11.49 27.54
C GLY A 281 -13.31 -10.92 27.83
N LYS A 282 -13.79 -9.93 27.06
CA LYS A 282 -15.18 -9.42 27.07
C LYS A 282 -15.61 -8.98 25.67
#